data_AF-A0AAV8X4U7-F1
#
_entry.id   AF-A0AAV8X4U7-F1
#
_cell.length_a   1.000
_cell.length_b   1.000
_cell.length_c   1.000
_cell.angle_alpha   90.00
_cell.angle_beta   90.00
_cell.angle_gamma   90.00
#
_symmetry.space_group_name_H-M   'P 1'
#
loop_
_entity.id
_entity.type
_entity.pdbx_description
1 polymer ?
#
loop_
_entity_poly.entity_id
_entity_poly.type
_entity_poly.pdbx_seq_one_letter_code
_entity_poly.pdbx_strand_id
1 'polypeptide(L)'
;MLTQYGLNNSDLNNKVESETEVNPFSILKTERDAHEYGYDDKTEICSCSNLEIKRERDQDYNKQTDDSSLENKLETAKKIYDAYINEVKAMADIPILKSISEDFISNFRHYNTRYYEDKYCIDFGVTETGYCDTNIRIHSNKLFLIALASGNDIIRSQKDISEINFVVNNSDRSNVQLRGKKKLGSKSVEHHTILCQVKYQGDDKMYNIRAGINGRILEINELVKRNPNLIRTDPKGLGFIAIIAPQGKPADYEKRISKLNLLSEEKYFEYLLHRAAKFSTTS
;
A
#
# COMPACT_ATOMS: atom_id res chain seq x y z
N MET A 1 2.22 -29.64 -24.74
CA MET A 1 2.34 -30.26 -23.41
C MET A 1 2.47 -29.15 -22.39
N LEU A 2 1.42 -28.93 -21.57
CA LEU A 2 1.44 -28.46 -20.18
C LEU A 2 -0.02 -28.15 -19.74
N THR A 3 -0.74 -29.24 -19.45
CA THR A 3 -1.60 -29.37 -18.26
C THR A 3 -0.73 -29.12 -17.01
N GLN A 4 -1.16 -28.64 -15.84
CA GLN A 4 -2.41 -28.72 -15.10
C GLN A 4 -2.24 -27.79 -13.87
N TYR A 5 -3.15 -26.83 -13.65
CA TYR A 5 -3.46 -26.33 -12.30
C TYR A 5 -4.98 -26.27 -12.21
N GLY A 6 -5.57 -27.41 -11.86
CA GLY A 6 -6.98 -27.53 -11.54
C GLY A 6 -7.18 -27.22 -10.05
N LEU A 7 -7.89 -26.15 -9.76
CA LEU A 7 -8.59 -25.99 -8.49
C LEU A 7 -10.09 -26.11 -8.81
N ASN A 8 -10.66 -27.24 -8.43
CA ASN A 8 -12.08 -27.54 -8.51
C ASN A 8 -12.82 -26.69 -7.47
N ASN A 9 -13.61 -25.72 -7.94
CA ASN A 9 -14.59 -24.99 -7.13
C ASN A 9 -15.90 -25.77 -7.07
N SER A 10 -15.89 -26.89 -6.35
CA SER A 10 -17.08 -27.68 -6.06
C SER A 10 -17.01 -28.16 -4.62
N ASP A 11 -17.21 -27.25 -3.65
CA ASP A 11 -17.51 -27.58 -2.24
C ASP A 11 -17.90 -26.33 -1.41
N LEU A 12 -18.64 -25.39 -2.02
CA LEU A 12 -19.26 -24.25 -1.31
C LEU A 12 -20.70 -24.06 -1.78
N ASN A 13 -21.50 -25.12 -1.68
CA ASN A 13 -22.95 -25.07 -1.73
C ASN A 13 -23.48 -26.19 -0.85
N ASN A 14 -23.93 -25.84 0.36
CA ASN A 14 -25.04 -26.46 1.10
C ASN A 14 -25.00 -26.05 2.58
N LYS A 15 -25.63 -24.91 2.90
CA LYS A 15 -26.42 -24.73 4.13
C LYS A 15 -27.24 -23.45 4.04
N VAL A 16 -28.30 -23.51 3.25
CA VAL A 16 -29.45 -22.60 3.37
C VAL A 16 -30.51 -23.41 4.11
N GLU A 17 -30.90 -22.96 5.30
CA GLU A 17 -32.29 -23.09 5.79
C GLU A 17 -32.48 -22.40 7.15
N SER A 18 -33.62 -21.71 7.25
CA SER A 18 -34.28 -21.07 8.41
C SER A 18 -33.82 -19.64 8.81
N GLU A 19 -34.29 -18.66 8.04
CA GLU A 19 -34.54 -17.30 8.52
C GLU A 19 -35.93 -17.24 9.16
N THR A 20 -35.99 -16.96 10.45
CA THR A 20 -37.22 -16.49 11.13
C THR A 20 -37.26 -14.97 11.05
N GLU A 21 -38.31 -14.45 10.40
CA GLU A 21 -38.65 -13.04 10.32
C GLU A 21 -38.77 -12.41 11.72
N VAL A 22 -37.99 -11.36 11.99
CA VAL A 22 -38.15 -10.53 13.20
C VAL A 22 -38.55 -9.11 12.78
N ASN A 23 -39.78 -8.77 13.14
CA ASN A 23 -40.46 -7.49 12.97
C ASN A 23 -39.68 -6.32 13.64
N PRO A 24 -39.39 -5.20 12.94
CA PRO A 24 -38.47 -4.18 13.43
C PRO A 24 -39.07 -3.17 14.42
N PHE A 25 -40.29 -3.36 14.95
CA PHE A 25 -40.90 -2.47 15.94
C PHE A 25 -41.01 -3.11 17.32
N SER A 26 -39.90 -3.21 18.06
CA SER A 26 -39.95 -3.45 19.52
C SER A 26 -38.63 -3.18 20.25
N ILE A 27 -38.31 -1.93 20.57
CA ILE A 27 -37.39 -1.65 21.69
C ILE A 27 -37.87 -0.40 22.46
N LEU A 28 -38.56 -0.64 23.59
CA LEU A 28 -38.68 0.32 24.69
C LEU A 28 -37.74 -0.11 25.83
N LYS A 29 -36.82 0.81 26.13
CA LYS A 29 -36.16 1.15 27.41
C LYS A 29 -35.90 0.04 28.44
N THR A 30 -34.63 -0.09 28.83
CA THR A 30 -34.22 -0.10 30.25
C THR A 30 -32.82 0.50 30.43
N GLU A 31 -32.66 1.19 31.56
CA GLU A 31 -31.57 2.04 32.02
C GLU A 31 -30.26 1.28 32.35
N ARG A 32 -29.12 1.99 32.21
CA ARG A 32 -27.98 1.93 33.15
C ARG A 32 -26.94 3.04 32.86
N ASP A 33 -26.74 3.87 33.87
CA ASP A 33 -25.52 4.54 34.35
C ASP A 33 -24.50 5.12 33.35
N ALA A 34 -24.43 6.47 33.32
CA ALA A 34 -23.22 7.19 32.94
C ALA A 34 -23.07 8.49 33.76
N HIS A 35 -22.08 8.49 34.66
CA HIS A 35 -21.58 9.65 35.38
C HIS A 35 -20.59 10.41 34.47
N GLU A 36 -20.69 11.75 34.50
CA GLU A 36 -19.58 12.71 34.41
C GLU A 36 -18.81 12.82 33.07
N TYR A 37 -19.04 13.91 32.32
CA TYR A 37 -18.02 14.92 31.97
C TYR A 37 -18.72 16.10 31.27
N GLY A 38 -18.53 17.31 31.80
CA GLY A 38 -19.15 18.53 31.33
C GLY A 38 -18.51 19.12 30.07
N TYR A 39 -19.34 19.83 29.30
CA TYR A 39 -18.89 20.98 28.51
C TYR A 39 -20.09 21.92 28.28
N ASP A 40 -20.01 23.10 28.90
CA ASP A 40 -20.88 24.25 28.66
C ASP A 40 -20.64 24.77 27.25
N ASP A 41 -21.71 24.94 26.46
CA ASP A 41 -21.68 25.85 25.31
C ASP A 41 -22.93 26.72 25.30
N LYS A 42 -22.69 28.02 25.17
CA LYS A 42 -23.67 29.10 25.27
C LYS A 42 -24.38 29.30 23.93
N THR A 43 -25.54 29.98 24.00
CA THR A 43 -26.22 30.78 22.94
C THR A 43 -26.84 29.96 21.81
N GLU A 44 -28.12 30.05 21.44
CA GLU A 44 -29.10 31.14 21.51
C GLU A 44 -30.52 30.53 21.38
N ILE A 45 -31.42 30.83 22.33
CA ILE A 45 -32.87 30.64 22.17
C ILE A 45 -33.54 31.97 22.52
N CYS A 46 -34.06 32.64 21.50
CA CYS A 46 -35.07 33.70 21.56
C CYS A 46 -35.49 33.89 20.09
N SER A 47 -36.75 33.89 19.64
CA SER A 47 -38.07 34.22 20.20
C SER A 47 -39.06 33.62 19.19
N CYS A 48 -40.22 33.09 19.55
CA CYS A 48 -41.40 33.93 19.77
C CYS A 48 -42.48 33.12 20.47
N SER A 49 -42.95 33.72 21.55
CA SER A 49 -44.18 33.44 22.26
C SER A 49 -45.43 33.62 21.41
N ASN A 50 -46.42 32.79 21.72
CA ASN A 50 -47.87 32.97 21.60
C ASN A 50 -48.49 32.71 20.22
N LEU A 51 -49.19 31.57 20.11
CA LEU A 51 -50.65 31.57 19.94
C LEU A 51 -51.24 30.21 20.34
N GLU A 52 -52.29 30.29 21.15
CA GLU A 52 -53.04 29.25 21.82
C GLU A 52 -53.50 28.11 20.89
N ILE A 53 -53.24 26.85 21.27
CA ILE A 53 -54.05 25.72 20.79
C ILE A 53 -55.11 25.45 21.86
N LYS A 54 -56.26 26.11 21.70
CA LYS A 54 -57.50 25.67 22.35
C LYS A 54 -57.79 24.24 21.87
N ARG A 55 -57.74 23.29 22.81
CA ARG A 55 -58.35 21.98 22.65
C ARG A 55 -59.86 22.17 22.79
N GLU A 56 -60.55 22.38 21.67
CA GLU A 56 -61.99 22.22 21.61
C GLU A 56 -62.32 20.77 21.26
N ARG A 57 -63.22 20.23 22.08
CA ARG A 57 -63.65 18.84 22.14
C ARG A 57 -64.61 18.52 21.00
N ASP A 58 -64.40 17.32 20.48
CA ASP A 58 -65.38 16.32 20.13
C ASP A 58 -66.49 16.66 19.12
N GLN A 59 -66.47 15.80 18.09
CA GLN A 59 -67.61 15.28 17.33
C GLN A 59 -68.09 16.10 16.13
N ASP A 60 -68.30 15.32 15.06
CA ASP A 60 -68.95 15.67 13.82
C ASP A 60 -68.16 16.58 12.87
N TYR A 61 -67.36 15.95 12.00
CA TYR A 61 -67.70 15.98 10.57
C TYR A 61 -66.95 14.86 9.86
N ASN A 62 -67.72 13.83 9.52
CA ASN A 62 -67.39 12.81 8.54
C ASN A 62 -67.17 13.52 7.19
N LYS A 63 -65.96 14.06 6.97
CA LYS A 63 -65.54 14.52 5.65
C LYS A 63 -65.03 13.27 4.94
N GLN A 64 -65.92 12.67 4.16
CA GLN A 64 -65.58 11.81 3.02
C GLN A 64 -64.65 12.61 2.10
N THR A 65 -63.37 12.69 2.48
CA THR A 65 -62.30 12.89 1.52
C THR A 65 -62.22 11.58 0.77
N ASP A 66 -62.52 11.60 -0.54
CA ASP A 66 -62.40 10.44 -1.40
C ASP A 66 -61.13 9.68 -1.05
N ASP A 67 -61.25 8.54 -0.37
CA ASP A 67 -60.14 7.67 0.01
C ASP A 67 -59.31 7.31 -1.23
N SER A 68 -59.99 7.26 -2.38
CA SER A 68 -59.39 7.16 -3.72
C SER A 68 -58.32 8.23 -3.99
N SER A 69 -58.48 9.49 -3.58
CA SER A 69 -57.50 10.56 -3.83
C SER A 69 -56.23 10.41 -2.99
N LEU A 70 -56.37 9.95 -1.75
CA LEU A 70 -55.24 9.72 -0.85
C LEU A 70 -54.50 8.43 -1.20
N GLU A 71 -55.24 7.36 -1.51
CA GLU A 71 -54.70 6.11 -2.04
C GLU A 71 -53.98 6.35 -3.36
N ASN A 72 -54.53 7.16 -4.28
CA ASN A 72 -53.88 7.48 -5.55
C ASN A 72 -52.55 8.24 -5.35
N LYS A 73 -52.48 9.14 -4.36
CA LYS A 73 -51.23 9.85 -4.01
C LYS A 73 -50.21 8.92 -3.39
N LEU A 74 -50.64 8.04 -2.49
CA LEU A 74 -49.80 7.02 -1.86
C LEU A 74 -49.26 6.03 -2.90
N GLU A 75 -50.11 5.61 -3.84
CA GLU A 75 -49.77 4.71 -4.93
C GLU A 75 -48.78 5.37 -5.90
N THR A 76 -48.94 6.67 -6.16
CA THR A 76 -47.99 7.45 -6.97
C THR A 76 -46.64 7.56 -6.26
N ALA A 77 -46.63 7.82 -4.95
CA ALA A 77 -45.41 7.89 -4.15
C ALA A 77 -44.69 6.54 -4.09
N LYS A 78 -45.42 5.43 -3.93
CA LYS A 78 -44.88 4.06 -4.00
C LYS A 78 -44.22 3.80 -5.35
N LYS A 79 -44.91 4.09 -6.46
CA LYS A 79 -44.35 3.93 -7.81
C LYS A 79 -43.08 4.73 -8.04
N ILE A 80 -43.02 5.97 -7.54
CA ILE A 80 -41.81 6.80 -7.62
C ILE A 80 -40.67 6.15 -6.82
N TYR A 81 -40.97 5.68 -5.61
CA TYR A 81 -39.96 5.05 -4.75
C TYR A 81 -39.47 3.71 -5.34
N ASP A 82 -40.38 2.89 -5.88
CA ASP A 82 -40.03 1.63 -6.54
C ASP A 82 -39.18 1.87 -7.80
N ALA A 83 -39.49 2.90 -8.58
CA ALA A 83 -38.66 3.31 -9.72
C ALA A 83 -37.25 3.73 -9.28
N TYR A 84 -37.14 4.52 -8.21
CA TYR A 84 -35.86 4.90 -7.61
C TYR A 84 -35.06 3.69 -7.12
N ILE A 85 -35.70 2.75 -6.41
CA ILE A 85 -35.04 1.53 -5.94
C ILE A 85 -34.55 0.67 -7.11
N ASN A 86 -35.32 0.58 -8.19
CA ASN A 86 -34.91 -0.16 -9.39
C ASN A 86 -33.73 0.49 -10.10
N GLU A 87 -33.67 1.82 -10.15
CA GLU A 87 -32.52 2.56 -10.68
C GLU A 87 -31.26 2.32 -9.82
N VAL A 88 -31.39 2.38 -8.50
CA VAL A 88 -30.29 2.10 -7.56
C VAL A 88 -29.80 0.65 -7.69
N LYS A 89 -30.71 -0.32 -7.84
CA LYS A 89 -30.34 -1.72 -8.09
C LYS A 89 -29.59 -1.88 -9.42
N ALA A 90 -30.07 -1.24 -10.49
CA ALA A 90 -29.40 -1.28 -11.79
C ALA A 90 -27.98 -0.66 -11.75
N MET A 91 -27.77 0.39 -10.95
CA MET A 91 -26.45 0.96 -10.71
C MET A 91 -25.53 0.03 -9.90
N ALA A 92 -26.10 -0.74 -8.96
CA ALA A 92 -25.37 -1.72 -8.16
C ALA A 92 -25.04 -3.02 -8.91
N ASP A 93 -25.86 -3.39 -9.91
CA ASP A 93 -25.73 -4.62 -10.70
C ASP A 93 -24.71 -4.52 -11.84
N ILE A 94 -24.00 -3.40 -11.98
CA ILE A 94 -22.91 -3.28 -12.95
C ILE A 94 -21.77 -4.23 -12.53
N PRO A 95 -21.43 -5.26 -13.32
CA PRO A 95 -20.33 -6.16 -12.99
C PRO A 95 -19.05 -5.36 -12.77
N ILE A 96 -18.31 -5.63 -11.69
CA ILE A 96 -17.10 -4.89 -11.27
C ILE A 96 -16.14 -4.64 -12.44
N LEU A 97 -15.98 -5.61 -13.34
CA LEU A 97 -15.09 -5.52 -14.50
C LEU A 97 -15.59 -4.58 -15.61
N LYS A 98 -16.91 -4.35 -15.74
CA LYS A 98 -17.50 -3.36 -16.67
C LYS A 98 -17.45 -1.93 -16.13
N SER A 99 -17.26 -1.77 -14.82
CA SER A 99 -17.05 -0.47 -14.17
C SER A 99 -15.62 0.06 -14.32
N ILE A 100 -14.71 -0.75 -14.87
CA ILE A 100 -13.30 -0.40 -15.08
C ILE A 100 -13.07 -0.26 -16.58
N SER A 101 -12.37 0.79 -17.02
CA SER A 101 -12.04 0.94 -18.44
C SER A 101 -11.09 -0.15 -18.93
N GLU A 102 -11.26 -0.58 -20.18
CA GLU A 102 -10.36 -1.53 -20.83
C GLU A 102 -8.90 -1.02 -20.84
N ASP A 103 -8.72 0.29 -21.00
CA ASP A 103 -7.43 0.97 -20.88
C ASP A 103 -6.78 0.83 -19.49
N PHE A 104 -7.58 0.82 -18.42
CA PHE A 104 -7.05 0.63 -17.08
C PHE A 104 -6.62 -0.82 -16.85
N ILE A 105 -7.36 -1.78 -17.41
CA ILE A 105 -7.02 -3.20 -17.32
C ILE A 105 -5.75 -3.48 -18.12
N SER A 106 -5.64 -2.96 -19.34
CA SER A 106 -4.48 -3.16 -20.21
C SER A 106 -3.21 -2.50 -19.66
N ASN A 107 -3.34 -1.34 -19.01
CA ASN A 107 -2.24 -0.62 -18.38
C ASN A 107 -2.12 -0.87 -16.87
N PHE A 108 -2.75 -1.93 -16.35
CA PHE A 108 -2.73 -2.21 -14.92
C PHE A 108 -1.30 -2.49 -14.45
N ARG A 109 -0.78 -1.57 -13.64
CA ARG A 109 0.50 -1.76 -12.94
C ARG A 109 0.23 -2.25 -11.54
N HIS A 110 0.89 -3.36 -11.18
CA HIS A 110 0.90 -3.84 -9.81
C HIS A 110 1.38 -2.75 -8.84
N TYR A 111 0.88 -2.78 -7.61
CA TYR A 111 1.20 -1.78 -6.59
C TYR A 111 2.72 -1.57 -6.41
N ASN A 112 3.48 -2.67 -6.46
CA ASN A 112 4.94 -2.69 -6.34
C ASN A 112 5.69 -2.02 -7.50
N THR A 113 5.02 -1.67 -8.61
CA THR A 113 5.62 -0.94 -9.75
C THR A 113 4.99 0.43 -9.97
N ARG A 114 3.69 0.58 -9.67
CA ARG A 114 2.92 1.80 -9.93
C ARG A 114 3.45 3.04 -9.21
N TYR A 115 3.86 2.90 -7.95
CA TYR A 115 4.21 4.03 -7.09
C TYR A 115 5.72 4.25 -6.93
N TYR A 116 6.53 3.55 -7.73
CA TYR A 116 7.98 3.56 -7.61
C TYR A 116 8.64 4.11 -8.88
N GLU A 117 9.62 4.97 -8.68
CA GLU A 117 10.58 5.39 -9.69
C GLU A 117 11.92 4.71 -9.42
N ASP A 118 12.43 3.94 -10.39
CA ASP A 118 13.68 3.21 -10.24
C ASP A 118 14.87 4.09 -10.65
N LYS A 119 15.83 4.22 -9.74
CA LYS A 119 17.14 4.83 -9.97
C LYS A 119 18.24 3.81 -9.71
N TYR A 120 19.41 4.02 -10.30
CA TYR A 120 20.51 3.07 -10.22
C TYR A 120 21.80 3.74 -9.77
N CYS A 121 22.45 3.18 -8.76
CA CYS A 121 23.77 3.59 -8.29
C CYS A 121 24.79 2.53 -8.72
N ILE A 122 25.75 2.95 -9.55
CA ILE A 122 26.83 2.09 -10.06
C ILE A 122 28.21 2.46 -9.49
N ASP A 123 28.34 3.66 -8.95
CA ASP A 123 29.56 4.18 -8.36
C ASP A 123 29.28 4.66 -6.95
N PHE A 124 30.03 4.10 -6.00
CA PHE A 124 29.92 4.40 -4.58
C PHE A 124 31.06 5.29 -4.10
N GLY A 125 31.95 5.77 -4.97
CA GLY A 125 33.12 6.56 -4.60
C GLY A 125 34.16 5.76 -3.80
N VAL A 126 34.12 4.43 -3.91
CA VAL A 126 35.07 3.51 -3.29
C VAL A 126 35.63 2.56 -4.33
N THR A 127 36.90 2.24 -4.22
CA THR A 127 37.56 1.26 -5.09
C THR A 127 37.17 -0.14 -4.66
N GLU A 128 36.22 -0.75 -5.37
CA GLU A 128 35.85 -2.15 -5.22
C GLU A 128 36.04 -2.92 -6.51
N THR A 129 36.39 -4.19 -6.38
CA THR A 129 36.48 -5.12 -7.50
C THR A 129 35.09 -5.64 -7.85
N GLY A 130 34.70 -5.52 -9.12
CA GLY A 130 33.44 -6.05 -9.64
C GLY A 130 32.33 -5.00 -9.76
N TYR A 131 31.15 -5.46 -10.18
CA TYR A 131 29.97 -4.62 -10.41
C TYR A 131 29.00 -4.75 -9.24
N CYS A 132 28.97 -3.72 -8.40
CA CYS A 132 28.15 -3.66 -7.18
C CYS A 132 26.86 -2.85 -7.37
N ASP A 133 26.32 -2.83 -8.58
CA ASP A 133 25.16 -2.03 -8.97
C ASP A 133 23.97 -2.21 -8.01
N THR A 134 23.43 -1.10 -7.51
CA THR A 134 22.30 -1.08 -6.57
C THR A 134 21.11 -0.35 -7.19
N ASN A 135 19.93 -0.93 -7.07
CA ASN A 135 18.67 -0.35 -7.49
C ASN A 135 18.00 0.35 -6.31
N ILE A 136 17.69 1.62 -6.49
CA ILE A 136 17.05 2.50 -5.52
C ILE A 136 15.65 2.79 -6.04
N ARG A 137 14.65 2.16 -5.45
CA ARG A 137 13.24 2.32 -5.81
C ARG A 137 12.65 3.43 -4.97
N ILE A 138 12.39 4.58 -5.58
CA ILE A 138 11.88 5.77 -4.90
C ILE A 138 10.36 5.72 -4.93
N HIS A 139 9.72 5.50 -3.78
CA HIS A 139 8.27 5.56 -3.68
C HIS A 139 7.78 7.00 -3.87
N SER A 140 6.53 7.20 -4.29
CA SER A 140 5.82 8.50 -4.25
C SER A 140 5.89 9.19 -2.87
N ASN A 141 6.05 8.43 -1.77
CA ASN A 141 6.22 8.92 -0.40
C ASN A 141 7.65 9.44 -0.13
N LYS A 142 8.52 9.39 -1.14
CA LYS A 142 9.95 9.69 -1.08
C LYS A 142 10.77 8.75 -0.19
N LEU A 143 10.20 7.61 0.21
CA LEU A 143 10.96 6.51 0.82
C LEU A 143 11.76 5.76 -0.25
N PHE A 144 12.92 5.28 0.13
CA PHE A 144 13.78 4.49 -0.74
C PHE A 144 13.69 3.02 -0.35
N LEU A 145 13.36 2.18 -1.31
CA LEU A 145 13.46 0.74 -1.17
C LEU A 145 14.69 0.28 -1.94
N ILE A 146 15.63 -0.33 -1.22
CA ILE A 146 16.94 -0.73 -1.76
C ILE A 146 16.86 -2.17 -2.21
N ALA A 147 17.28 -2.42 -3.45
CA ALA A 147 17.30 -3.73 -4.07
C ALA A 147 18.59 -3.90 -4.88
N LEU A 148 18.92 -5.14 -5.28
CA LEU A 148 19.99 -5.37 -6.23
C LEU A 148 19.55 -4.96 -7.64
N ALA A 149 20.45 -4.29 -8.37
CA ALA A 149 20.22 -4.02 -9.79
C ALA A 149 20.55 -5.26 -10.64
N SER A 150 19.89 -5.40 -11.78
CA SER A 150 20.03 -6.55 -12.68
C SER A 150 21.46 -6.80 -13.15
N GLY A 151 22.27 -5.75 -13.26
CA GLY A 151 23.67 -5.84 -13.67
C GLY A 151 24.64 -6.21 -12.56
N ASN A 152 24.20 -6.32 -11.30
CA ASN A 152 25.06 -6.64 -10.18
C ASN A 152 25.67 -8.05 -10.33
N ASP A 153 26.93 -8.22 -9.92
CA ASP A 153 27.64 -9.51 -9.98
C ASP A 153 26.96 -10.62 -9.18
N ILE A 154 26.26 -10.28 -8.10
CA ILE A 154 25.46 -11.23 -7.32
C ILE A 154 24.34 -11.83 -8.15
N ILE A 155 23.65 -11.02 -8.96
CA ILE A 155 22.61 -11.53 -9.85
C ILE A 155 23.24 -12.28 -11.03
N ARG A 156 24.30 -11.73 -11.63
CA ARG A 156 24.96 -12.30 -12.81
C ARG A 156 25.64 -13.64 -12.56
N SER A 157 26.23 -13.83 -11.37
CA SER A 157 26.97 -15.05 -11.05
C SER A 157 26.08 -16.29 -11.01
N GLN A 158 24.77 -16.11 -10.80
CA GLN A 158 23.77 -17.18 -10.66
C GLN A 158 24.17 -18.24 -9.61
N LYS A 159 25.07 -17.90 -8.68
CA LYS A 159 25.47 -18.77 -7.59
C LYS A 159 24.42 -18.69 -6.48
N ASP A 160 24.20 -19.82 -5.82
CA ASP A 160 23.34 -19.86 -4.66
C ASP A 160 24.01 -19.17 -3.46
N ILE A 161 23.19 -18.43 -2.73
CA ILE A 161 23.62 -17.65 -1.58
C ILE A 161 23.38 -18.48 -0.33
N SER A 162 24.43 -18.67 0.47
CA SER A 162 24.36 -19.42 1.73
C SER A 162 23.91 -18.54 2.90
N GLU A 163 24.39 -17.31 2.96
CA GLU A 163 24.16 -16.41 4.09
C GLU A 163 24.13 -14.93 3.67
N ILE A 164 23.33 -14.13 4.37
CA ILE A 164 23.39 -12.66 4.36
C ILE A 164 23.67 -12.15 5.76
N ASN A 165 24.81 -11.49 5.95
CA ASN A 165 25.20 -10.88 7.21
C ASN A 165 24.92 -9.36 7.20
N PHE A 166 24.12 -8.89 8.15
CA PHE A 166 23.80 -7.46 8.35
C PHE A 166 24.69 -6.78 9.41
N VAL A 167 25.58 -7.53 10.07
CA VAL A 167 26.54 -7.01 11.05
C VAL A 167 27.84 -6.70 10.33
N VAL A 168 28.07 -5.40 10.08
CA VAL A 168 29.27 -4.93 9.37
C VAL A 168 30.04 -4.00 10.30
N ASN A 169 31.35 -4.25 10.48
CA ASN A 169 32.24 -3.46 11.33
C ASN A 169 31.67 -3.23 12.75
N ASN A 170 31.23 -4.31 13.41
CA ASN A 170 30.58 -4.30 14.74
C ASN A 170 29.31 -3.45 14.85
N SER A 171 28.71 -3.06 13.71
CA SER A 171 27.43 -2.38 13.66
C SER A 171 26.40 -3.24 12.96
N ASP A 172 25.48 -3.81 13.73
CA ASP A 172 24.30 -4.51 13.20
C ASP A 172 23.37 -3.52 12.49
N ARG A 173 23.12 -3.67 11.19
CA ARG A 173 22.18 -2.82 10.45
C ARG A 173 20.71 -3.22 10.63
N SER A 174 20.45 -4.43 11.10
CA SER A 174 19.10 -4.99 11.28
C SER A 174 18.46 -4.68 12.62
N ASN A 175 19.26 -4.51 13.69
CA ASN A 175 18.74 -4.11 15.00
C ASN A 175 18.41 -2.61 15.03
N VAL A 176 17.28 -2.23 14.43
CA VAL A 176 16.74 -0.86 14.42
C VAL A 176 15.48 -0.82 15.28
N GLN A 177 15.55 -0.12 16.42
CA GLN A 177 14.40 0.12 17.29
C GLN A 177 13.89 1.55 17.10
N LEU A 178 12.82 1.71 16.31
CA LEU A 178 12.22 3.03 16.07
C LEU A 178 11.28 3.43 17.21
N ARG A 179 11.44 4.65 17.72
CA ARG A 179 10.56 5.24 18.75
C ARG A 179 10.04 6.62 18.35
N GLY A 180 8.74 6.84 18.56
CA GLY A 180 8.05 8.13 18.39
C GLY A 180 7.98 8.65 16.94
N LYS A 181 7.29 9.77 16.74
CA LYS A 181 7.07 10.39 15.41
C LYS A 181 8.37 10.74 14.68
N LYS A 182 9.43 11.09 15.43
CA LYS A 182 10.76 11.43 14.88
C LYS A 182 11.57 10.19 14.48
N LYS A 183 11.03 8.97 14.66
CA LYS A 183 11.71 7.70 14.35
C LYS A 183 13.09 7.62 15.00
N LEU A 184 13.15 8.01 16.28
CA LEU A 184 14.37 7.96 17.09
C LEU A 184 14.87 6.51 17.17
N GLY A 185 16.18 6.31 17.04
CA GLY A 185 16.79 4.97 16.98
C GLY A 185 17.02 4.44 15.56
N SER A 186 16.60 5.17 14.52
CA SER A 186 17.00 4.87 13.14
C SER A 186 18.50 5.03 12.94
N LYS A 187 19.11 4.19 12.10
CA LYS A 187 20.55 4.26 11.79
C LYS A 187 20.79 5.09 10.54
N SER A 188 21.66 6.10 10.65
CA SER A 188 22.10 6.91 9.52
C SER A 188 22.98 6.06 8.60
N VAL A 189 22.78 6.18 7.29
CA VAL A 189 23.60 5.57 6.26
C VAL A 189 23.94 6.60 5.19
N GLU A 190 25.12 6.43 4.61
CA GLU A 190 25.61 7.19 3.47
C GLU A 190 25.62 6.31 2.23
N HIS A 191 25.79 6.91 1.05
CA HIS A 191 25.73 6.23 -0.24
C HIS A 191 26.68 5.04 -0.32
N HIS A 192 27.88 5.18 0.22
CA HIS A 192 28.90 4.14 0.25
C HIS A 192 28.76 3.20 1.46
N THR A 193 27.80 3.37 2.35
CA THR A 193 27.67 2.48 3.52
C THR A 193 27.29 1.07 3.10
N ILE A 194 28.00 0.06 3.61
CA ILE A 194 27.66 -1.35 3.44
C ILE A 194 26.43 -1.66 4.31
N LEU A 195 25.35 -2.12 3.68
CA LEU A 195 24.13 -2.54 4.35
C LEU A 195 24.23 -3.97 4.85
N CYS A 196 24.73 -4.85 3.98
CA CYS A 196 24.94 -6.25 4.29
C CYS A 196 26.05 -6.85 3.42
N GLN A 197 26.49 -8.04 3.82
CA GLN A 197 27.45 -8.85 3.10
C GLN A 197 26.81 -10.19 2.75
N VAL A 198 27.10 -10.69 1.57
CA VAL A 198 26.56 -11.96 1.07
C VAL A 198 27.68 -12.98 0.90
N LYS A 199 27.41 -14.21 1.31
CA LYS A 199 28.32 -15.35 1.12
C LYS A 199 27.70 -16.33 0.11
N TYR A 200 28.46 -16.74 -0.89
CA TYR A 200 28.01 -17.81 -1.79
C TYR A 200 28.15 -19.18 -1.12
N GLN A 201 27.40 -20.15 -1.61
CA GLN A 201 27.59 -21.53 -1.21
C GLN A 201 28.95 -22.04 -1.70
N GLY A 202 29.77 -22.56 -0.78
CA GLY A 202 31.10 -23.10 -1.09
C GLY A 202 32.20 -22.05 -1.33
N ASP A 203 31.94 -20.77 -1.06
CA ASP A 203 32.94 -19.69 -1.11
C ASP A 203 33.07 -19.06 0.28
N ASP A 204 34.28 -18.70 0.71
CA ASP A 204 34.53 -17.99 1.96
C ASP A 204 34.52 -16.47 1.81
N LYS A 205 34.49 -15.98 0.56
CA LYS A 205 34.46 -14.55 0.28
C LYS A 205 33.09 -13.94 0.56
N MET A 206 33.12 -12.79 1.24
CA MET A 206 31.97 -11.92 1.47
C MET A 206 31.88 -10.85 0.39
N TYR A 207 30.69 -10.64 -0.15
CA TYR A 207 30.38 -9.63 -1.17
C TYR A 207 29.56 -8.51 -0.57
N ASN A 208 30.00 -7.27 -0.76
CA ASN A 208 29.35 -6.12 -0.14
C ASN A 208 28.13 -5.67 -0.95
N ILE A 209 27.03 -5.41 -0.25
CA ILE A 209 25.89 -4.67 -0.80
C ILE A 209 25.85 -3.32 -0.09
N ARG A 210 25.89 -2.24 -0.88
CA ARG A 210 25.93 -0.87 -0.39
C ARG A 210 24.56 -0.18 -0.54
N ALA A 211 24.36 0.89 0.21
CA ALA A 211 23.09 1.59 0.24
C ALA A 211 22.78 2.34 -1.07
N GLY A 212 23.80 2.92 -1.71
CA GLY A 212 23.67 3.75 -2.92
C GLY A 212 23.01 5.11 -2.68
N ILE A 213 22.49 5.37 -1.48
CA ILE A 213 21.82 6.61 -1.11
C ILE A 213 22.07 7.00 0.35
N ASN A 214 22.06 8.31 0.61
CA ASN A 214 22.12 8.85 1.96
C ASN A 214 20.74 8.83 2.61
N GLY A 215 20.62 8.34 3.86
CA GLY A 215 19.32 8.21 4.50
C GLY A 215 19.34 7.62 5.91
N ARG A 216 18.17 7.29 6.43
CA ARG A 216 18.00 6.57 7.71
C ARG A 216 17.33 5.23 7.45
N ILE A 217 17.96 4.14 7.87
CA ILE A 217 17.35 2.80 7.82
C ILE A 217 16.11 2.83 8.71
N LEU A 218 14.97 2.50 8.10
CA LEU A 218 13.72 2.26 8.80
C LEU A 218 13.51 0.78 9.07
N GLU A 219 13.83 -0.05 8.08
CA GLU A 219 13.55 -1.49 8.11
C GLU A 219 14.59 -2.23 7.28
N ILE A 220 14.98 -3.42 7.75
CA ILE A 220 15.73 -4.42 7.00
C ILE A 220 14.78 -5.58 6.74
N ASN A 221 14.82 -6.13 5.53
CA ASN A 221 13.96 -7.24 5.17
C ASN A 221 14.41 -8.55 5.88
N GLU A 222 13.65 -9.00 6.87
CA GLU A 222 13.95 -10.25 7.58
C GLU A 222 13.74 -11.49 6.70
N LEU A 223 12.95 -11.40 5.61
CA LEU A 223 12.72 -12.52 4.71
C LEU A 223 14.00 -12.92 3.97
N VAL A 224 14.86 -11.96 3.60
CA VAL A 224 16.11 -12.28 2.91
C VAL A 224 17.13 -12.95 3.83
N LYS A 225 17.03 -12.78 5.16
CA LYS A 225 17.84 -13.57 6.09
C LYS A 225 17.43 -15.05 6.11
N ARG A 226 16.12 -15.31 5.99
CA ARG A 226 15.56 -16.67 5.99
C ARG A 226 15.71 -17.35 4.63
N ASN A 227 15.58 -16.57 3.56
CA ASN A 227 15.76 -17.04 2.19
C ASN A 227 16.66 -16.06 1.41
N PRO A 228 17.99 -16.21 1.53
CA PRO A 228 18.98 -15.33 0.89
C PRO A 228 18.83 -15.19 -0.62
N ASN A 229 18.39 -16.25 -1.30
CA ASN A 229 18.28 -16.26 -2.76
C ASN A 229 17.23 -15.28 -3.30
N LEU A 230 16.30 -14.79 -2.45
CA LEU A 230 15.29 -13.80 -2.84
C LEU A 230 15.90 -12.53 -3.42
N ILE A 231 17.06 -12.08 -2.92
CA ILE A 231 17.71 -10.86 -3.41
C ILE A 231 18.12 -10.97 -4.89
N ARG A 232 18.27 -12.20 -5.40
CA ARG A 232 18.57 -12.48 -6.81
C ARG A 232 17.31 -12.82 -7.60
N THR A 233 16.43 -13.65 -7.05
CA THR A 233 15.28 -14.18 -7.79
C THR A 233 14.14 -13.18 -7.92
N ASP A 234 13.91 -12.35 -6.90
CA ASP A 234 12.85 -11.34 -6.89
C ASP A 234 13.32 -10.03 -6.20
N PRO A 235 14.36 -9.35 -6.74
CA PRO A 235 14.94 -8.17 -6.10
C PRO A 235 13.94 -7.02 -5.91
N LYS A 236 13.01 -6.84 -6.86
CA LYS A 236 12.04 -5.74 -6.85
C LYS A 236 10.80 -6.05 -5.98
N GLY A 237 10.52 -7.32 -5.69
CA GLY A 237 9.41 -7.77 -4.85
C GLY A 237 9.87 -8.16 -3.44
N LEU A 238 9.87 -9.46 -3.13
CA LEU A 238 10.17 -10.01 -1.80
C LEU A 238 11.66 -9.94 -1.42
N GLY A 239 12.55 -9.73 -2.40
CA GLY A 239 14.00 -9.70 -2.25
C GLY A 239 14.61 -8.32 -2.01
N PHE A 240 13.80 -7.30 -1.71
CA PHE A 240 14.35 -6.01 -1.29
C PHE A 240 15.17 -6.15 0.00
N ILE A 241 16.10 -5.24 0.23
CA ILE A 241 17.11 -5.37 1.29
C ILE A 241 16.77 -4.47 2.47
N ALA A 242 16.45 -3.21 2.19
CA ALA A 242 16.21 -2.20 3.20
C ALA A 242 15.20 -1.15 2.73
N ILE A 243 14.49 -0.57 3.70
CA ILE A 243 13.70 0.65 3.51
C ILE A 243 14.44 1.79 4.21
N ILE A 244 14.71 2.85 3.47
CA ILE A 244 15.48 4.01 3.91
C ILE A 244 14.64 5.27 3.77
N ALA A 245 14.60 6.09 4.81
CA ALA A 245 14.01 7.42 4.76
C ALA A 245 15.04 8.48 4.34
N PRO A 246 14.64 9.50 3.58
CA PRO A 246 15.47 10.65 3.31
C PRO A 246 15.77 11.40 4.62
N GLN A 247 16.98 11.93 4.73
CA GLN A 247 17.38 12.79 5.85
C GLN A 247 17.17 14.26 5.53
N GLY A 248 17.10 15.10 6.57
CA GLY A 248 17.03 16.56 6.44
C GLY A 248 15.64 17.10 6.10
N LYS A 249 15.57 18.37 5.70
CA LYS A 249 14.31 19.05 5.40
C LYS A 249 13.72 18.57 4.07
N PRO A 250 12.38 18.46 3.92
CA PRO A 250 11.75 18.08 2.66
C PRO A 250 12.15 18.96 1.47
N ALA A 251 12.30 20.27 1.67
CA ALA A 251 12.68 21.23 0.62
C ALA A 251 14.05 20.92 -0.03
N ASP A 252 14.95 20.28 0.70
CA ASP A 252 16.30 19.95 0.24
C ASP A 252 16.36 18.58 -0.46
N TYR A 253 15.23 17.87 -0.61
CA TYR A 253 15.18 16.52 -1.14
C TYR A 253 15.80 16.43 -2.54
N GLU A 254 15.29 17.23 -3.49
CA GLU A 254 15.75 17.19 -4.87
C GLU A 254 17.24 17.56 -4.99
N LYS A 255 17.69 18.54 -4.21
CA LYS A 255 19.10 18.93 -4.13
C LYS A 255 20.01 17.80 -3.62
N ARG A 256 19.50 16.94 -2.74
CA ARG A 256 20.29 15.79 -2.24
C ARG A 256 20.31 14.65 -3.24
N ILE A 257 19.18 14.37 -3.90
CA ILE A 257 19.11 13.35 -4.94
C ILE A 257 19.98 13.74 -6.13
N SER A 258 19.94 14.98 -6.58
CA SER A 258 20.73 15.44 -7.73
C SER A 258 22.24 15.45 -7.50
N LYS A 259 22.68 15.51 -6.24
CA LYS A 259 24.10 15.35 -5.87
C LYS A 259 24.59 13.90 -5.99
N LEU A 260 23.67 12.95 -5.99
CA LEU A 260 23.97 11.55 -6.21
C LEU A 260 23.89 11.31 -7.72
N ASN A 261 24.97 10.82 -8.33
CA ASN A 261 25.03 10.51 -9.77
C ASN A 261 24.21 9.25 -10.10
N LEU A 262 22.92 9.27 -9.79
CA LEU A 262 22.02 8.14 -10.01
C LEU A 262 21.53 8.11 -11.45
N LEU A 263 21.56 6.94 -12.06
CA LEU A 263 21.09 6.73 -13.42
C LEU A 263 19.57 6.50 -13.43
N SER A 264 18.90 7.00 -14.47
CA SER A 264 17.55 6.54 -14.83
C SER A 264 17.60 5.10 -15.35
N GLU A 265 16.44 4.45 -15.42
CA GLU A 265 16.33 3.10 -15.97
C GLU A 265 16.87 2.99 -17.41
N GLU A 266 16.54 3.95 -18.27
CA GLU A 266 17.04 4.03 -19.65
C GLU A 266 18.57 4.12 -19.71
N LYS A 267 19.17 5.05 -18.95
CA LYS A 267 20.63 5.22 -18.90
C LYS A 267 21.33 4.01 -18.29
N TYR A 268 20.71 3.37 -17.31
CA TYR A 268 21.25 2.15 -16.74
C TYR A 268 21.24 1.01 -17.78
N PHE A 269 20.17 0.89 -18.57
CA PHE A 269 20.13 -0.08 -19.67
C PHE A 269 21.22 0.17 -20.72
N GLU A 270 21.41 1.42 -21.15
CA GLU A 270 22.51 1.80 -22.05
C GLU A 270 23.88 1.44 -21.47
N TYR A 271 24.08 1.72 -20.18
CA TYR A 271 25.28 1.32 -19.45
C TYR A 271 25.51 -0.20 -19.49
N LEU A 272 24.45 -1.01 -19.30
CA LEU A 272 24.54 -2.46 -19.38
C LEU A 272 24.91 -2.95 -20.79
N LEU A 273 24.34 -2.36 -21.84
CA LEU A 273 24.67 -2.70 -23.23
C LEU A 273 26.15 -2.41 -23.55
N HIS A 274 26.62 -1.21 -23.19
CA HIS A 274 28.03 -0.83 -23.40
C HIS A 274 28.97 -1.72 -22.59
N ARG A 275 28.57 -2.10 -21.37
CA ARG A 275 29.33 -3.04 -20.53
C ARG A 275 29.40 -4.42 -21.17
N ALA A 276 28.31 -4.93 -21.73
CA ALA A 276 28.29 -6.22 -22.42
C ALA A 276 29.21 -6.24 -23.64
N ALA A 277 29.21 -5.16 -24.44
CA ALA A 277 30.06 -5.03 -25.63
C ALA A 277 31.57 -5.12 -25.30
N LYS A 278 32.00 -4.58 -24.16
CA LYS A 278 33.40 -4.69 -23.69
C LYS A 278 33.84 -6.13 -23.45
N PHE A 279 32.94 -7.01 -23.01
CA PHE A 279 33.29 -8.42 -22.82
C PHE A 279 33.44 -9.16 -24.16
N SER A 280 32.65 -8.81 -25.17
CA SER A 280 32.75 -9.43 -26.50
C SER A 280 34.00 -9.02 -27.29
N THR A 281 34.60 -7.86 -27.03
CA THR A 281 35.80 -7.39 -27.75
C THR A 281 37.11 -7.86 -27.13
N THR A 282 37.06 -8.52 -25.97
CA THR A 282 38.25 -8.96 -25.22
C THR A 282 38.39 -10.49 -25.19
N SER A 283 37.62 -11.18 -26.02
CA SER A 283 37.70 -12.63 -26.29
C SER A 283 38.21 -12.85 -27.71
#